data_AF-A0A6P0SJH3-F1
#
_entry.id   AF-A0A6P0SJH3-F1
#
_cell.length_a   1.000
_cell.length_b   1.000
_cell.length_c   1.000
_cell.angle_alpha   90.00
_cell.angle_beta   90.00
_cell.angle_gamma   90.00
#
_symmetry.space_group_name_H-M   'P 1'
#
loop_
_entity.id
_entity.type
_entity.pdbx_description
1 polymer ?
#
loop_
_entity_poly.entity_id
_entity_poly.type
_entity_poly.pdbx_seq_one_letter_code
_entity_poly.pdbx_strand_id
1 'polypeptide(L)'
;SAKFPSRLPANQIPLKGVANYGSIEYGLETYYMPEDQREQINQELNSARQENSNLPISPPPIVMEIKVDAQGNGLPIGIWALVSKDSQQQIRKYRF
;
A
#
# COMPACT_ATOMS: atom_id res chain seq x y z
N SER A 1 -22.31 0.77 9.51
CA SER A 1 -21.75 1.79 8.59
C SER A 1 -20.29 2.01 8.95
N ALA A 2 -19.41 2.27 7.97
CA ALA A 2 -18.04 2.71 8.27
C ALA A 2 -18.09 4.16 8.76
N LYS A 3 -17.62 4.39 9.99
CA LYS A 3 -17.57 5.73 10.58
C LYS A 3 -16.29 6.40 10.09
N PHE A 4 -16.41 7.50 9.34
CA PHE A 4 -15.24 8.30 8.96
C PHE A 4 -14.49 8.76 10.21
N PRO A 5 -13.15 8.70 10.25
CA PRO A 5 -12.40 9.29 11.34
C PRO A 5 -12.70 10.79 11.42
N SER A 6 -13.14 11.27 12.58
CA SER A 6 -13.54 12.67 12.77
C SER A 6 -12.36 13.64 12.84
N ARG A 7 -11.15 13.12 13.11
CA ARG A 7 -9.89 13.86 13.07
C ARG A 7 -8.79 12.93 12.58
N LEU A 8 -8.00 13.41 11.62
CA LEU A 8 -6.78 12.78 11.16
C LEU A 8 -5.63 13.77 11.30
N PRO A 9 -4.40 13.30 11.60
CA PRO A 9 -3.19 14.10 11.44
C PRO A 9 -3.12 14.74 10.05
N ALA A 10 -2.49 15.91 9.93
CA ALA A 10 -2.43 16.67 8.67
C ALA A 10 -1.75 15.91 7.51
N ASN A 11 -0.96 14.88 7.81
CA ASN A 11 -0.29 14.01 6.85
C ASN A 11 -1.05 12.71 6.55
N GLN A 12 -2.33 12.60 6.94
CA GLN A 12 -3.15 11.42 6.69
C GLN A 12 -4.45 11.80 5.98
N ILE A 13 -4.85 10.97 5.01
CA ILE A 13 -6.10 11.09 4.28
C ILE A 13 -6.93 9.82 4.49
N PRO A 14 -8.25 9.92 4.70
CA PRO A 14 -9.10 8.74 4.76
C PRO A 14 -9.41 8.26 3.35
N LEU A 15 -9.17 6.97 3.08
CA LEU A 15 -9.63 6.32 1.85
C LEU A 15 -10.91 5.53 2.12
N LYS A 16 -11.94 5.75 1.31
CA LYS A 16 -13.17 4.94 1.31
C LYS A 16 -13.00 3.81 0.30
N GLY A 17 -13.38 2.59 0.71
CA GLY A 17 -13.37 1.44 -0.18
C GLY A 17 -14.58 0.53 0.00
N VAL A 18 -14.70 -0.47 -0.88
CA VAL A 18 -15.71 -1.53 -0.85
C VAL A 18 -15.04 -2.80 -0.34
N ALA A 19 -15.56 -3.38 0.75
CA ALA A 19 -15.02 -4.62 1.30
C ALA A 19 -15.56 -5.83 0.52
N ASN A 20 -14.67 -6.61 -0.07
CA ASN A 20 -14.97 -7.79 -0.88
C ASN A 20 -14.05 -8.96 -0.47
N TYR A 21 -14.62 -10.05 0.06
CA TYR A 21 -13.93 -11.33 0.34
C TYR A 21 -12.55 -11.20 1.05
N GLY A 22 -12.47 -10.38 2.11
CA GLY A 22 -11.22 -10.18 2.86
C GLY A 22 -10.25 -9.17 2.25
N SER A 23 -10.63 -8.52 1.15
CA SER A 23 -9.94 -7.38 0.55
C SER A 23 -10.80 -6.11 0.62
N ILE A 24 -10.18 -4.95 0.46
CA ILE A 24 -10.89 -3.66 0.34
C ILE A 24 -10.47 -3.04 -0.99
N GLU A 25 -11.43 -2.79 -1.86
CA GLU A 25 -11.24 -2.09 -3.13
C GLU A 25 -11.40 -0.59 -2.91
N TYR A 26 -10.33 0.18 -3.14
CA TYR A 26 -10.30 1.63 -2.89
C TYR A 26 -10.60 2.49 -4.12
N GLY A 27 -10.93 1.88 -5.27
CA GLY A 27 -11.18 2.61 -6.52
C GLY A 27 -9.98 3.40 -7.04
N LEU A 28 -8.76 2.96 -6.68
CA LEU A 28 -7.54 3.55 -7.22
C LEU A 28 -7.45 3.23 -8.72
N GLU A 29 -7.03 4.20 -9.53
CA GLU A 29 -6.88 4.02 -10.97
C GLU A 29 -5.97 2.84 -11.30
N THR A 30 -6.35 2.07 -12.31
CA THR A 30 -5.55 0.94 -12.80
C THR A 30 -4.32 1.50 -13.50
N TYR A 31 -3.16 1.41 -12.84
CA TYR A 31 -1.88 1.79 -13.45
C TYR A 31 -1.39 0.66 -14.36
N TYR A 32 -1.12 0.96 -15.63
CA TYR A 32 -0.54 -0.01 -16.55
C TYR A 32 0.92 -0.25 -16.21
N MET A 33 1.26 -1.50 -15.92
CA MET A 33 2.62 -1.93 -15.58
C MET A 33 2.95 -3.18 -16.41
N PRO A 34 4.21 -3.36 -16.84
CA PRO A 34 4.68 -4.62 -17.39
C PRO A 34 4.31 -5.80 -16.47
N GLU A 35 3.86 -6.90 -17.05
CA GLU A 35 3.29 -8.04 -16.32
C GLU A 35 4.32 -8.68 -15.37
N ASP A 36 5.57 -8.80 -15.81
CA ASP A 36 6.70 -9.28 -15.01
C ASP A 36 6.96 -8.41 -13.78
N GLN A 37 6.93 -7.08 -13.96
CA GLN A 37 7.06 -6.13 -12.87
C GLN A 37 5.88 -6.22 -11.90
N ARG A 38 4.66 -6.39 -12.41
CA ARG A 38 3.45 -6.58 -11.60
C ARG A 38 3.51 -7.84 -10.76
N GLU A 39 3.91 -8.96 -11.37
CA GLU A 39 4.05 -10.24 -10.67
C GLU A 39 5.14 -10.17 -9.60
N GLN A 40 6.29 -9.59 -9.90
CA GLN A 40 7.38 -9.42 -8.93
C GLN A 40 6.91 -8.60 -7.72
N ILE A 41 6.27 -7.45 -7.94
CA ILE A 41 5.75 -6.61 -6.86
C ILE A 41 4.74 -7.38 -6.02
N ASN A 42 3.80 -8.09 -6.65
CA ASN A 42 2.78 -8.86 -5.93
C ASN A 42 3.39 -9.98 -5.07
N GLN A 43 4.38 -10.70 -5.59
CA GLN A 43 5.09 -11.72 -4.83
C GLN A 43 5.78 -11.11 -3.61
N GLU A 44 6.53 -10.03 -3.80
CA GLU A 44 7.25 -9.37 -2.70
C GLU A 44 6.30 -8.77 -1.65
N LEU A 45 5.18 -8.18 -2.06
CA LEU A 45 4.15 -7.67 -1.13
C LEU A 45 3.47 -8.80 -0.36
N ASN A 46 3.20 -9.93 -0.99
CA ASN A 46 2.63 -11.08 -0.32
C ASN A 46 3.58 -11.65 0.74
N SER A 47 4.87 -11.79 0.43
CA SER A 47 5.89 -12.19 1.39
C SER A 47 5.99 -11.19 2.56
N ALA A 48 6.05 -9.89 2.26
CA ALA A 48 6.09 -8.84 3.27
C ALA A 48 4.89 -8.88 4.23
N ARG A 49 3.69 -9.22 3.75
CA ARG A 49 2.49 -9.38 4.60
C ARG A 49 2.57 -10.62 5.47
N GLN A 50 2.99 -11.75 4.91
CA GLN A 50 3.04 -13.03 5.62
C GLN A 50 4.09 -13.03 6.73
N GLU A 51 5.29 -12.52 6.44
CA GLU A 51 6.41 -12.50 7.39
C GLU A 51 6.17 -11.56 8.57
N ASN A 52 5.39 -10.49 8.35
CA ASN A 52 5.21 -9.41 9.31
C ASN A 52 3.79 -9.39 9.91
N SER A 53 2.97 -10.43 9.69
CA SER A 53 1.55 -10.44 10.02
C SER A 53 1.24 -10.23 11.51
N ASN A 54 2.21 -10.51 12.39
CA ASN A 54 2.05 -10.49 13.85
C ASN A 54 2.97 -9.49 14.56
N LEU A 55 3.70 -8.66 13.82
CA LEU A 55 4.67 -7.73 14.40
C LEU A 55 4.12 -6.28 14.39
N PRO A 56 4.17 -5.55 15.52
CA PRO A 56 3.93 -4.11 15.52
C PRO A 56 5.14 -3.40 14.88
N ILE A 57 5.21 -3.41 13.54
CA ILE A 57 6.30 -2.77 12.80
C ILE A 57 5.94 -1.33 12.51
N SER A 58 6.87 -0.42 12.84
CA SER A 58 6.84 0.97 12.41
C SER A 58 8.12 1.27 11.64
N PRO A 59 8.04 1.64 10.35
CA PRO A 59 6.82 1.83 9.56
C PRO A 59 6.13 0.50 9.18
N PRO A 60 4.86 0.53 8.76
CA PRO A 60 4.14 -0.66 8.29
C PRO A 60 4.94 -1.40 7.20
N PRO A 61 4.81 -2.74 7.10
CA PRO A 61 5.59 -3.54 6.15
C PRO A 61 5.28 -3.20 4.69
N ILE A 62 4.17 -2.53 4.42
CA ILE A 62 3.82 -1.99 3.10
C ILE A 62 3.30 -0.57 3.28
N VAL A 63 3.79 0.35 2.46
CA VAL A 63 3.28 1.70 2.40
C VAL A 63 3.15 2.14 0.95
N MET A 64 2.05 2.84 0.65
CA MET A 64 1.75 3.40 -0.66
C MET A 64 1.90 4.92 -0.61
N GLU A 65 2.60 5.47 -1.59
CA GLU A 65 2.71 6.91 -1.79
C GLU A 65 1.70 7.34 -2.86
N ILE A 66 0.82 8.27 -2.50
CA ILE A 66 -0.22 8.81 -3.38
C ILE A 66 -0.07 10.33 -3.40
N LYS A 67 0.03 10.90 -4.60
CA LYS A 67 -0.09 12.34 -4.81
C LYS A 67 -1.58 12.68 -4.92
N VAL A 68 -2.05 13.65 -4.13
CA VAL A 68 -3.45 14.10 -4.17
C VAL A 68 -3.50 15.56 -4.61
N ASP A 69 -4.37 15.88 -5.56
CA ASP A 69 -4.60 17.25 -6.00
C ASP A 69 -5.62 18.01 -5.12
N ALA A 70 -5.84 19.30 -5.42
CA ALA A 70 -6.78 20.13 -4.68
C ALA A 70 -8.26 19.72 -4.84
N GLN A 71 -8.59 18.91 -5.85
CA GLN A 71 -9.91 18.38 -6.12
C GLN A 71 -10.14 17.02 -5.42
N GLY A 72 -9.10 16.44 -4.84
CA GLY A 72 -9.15 15.15 -4.15
C GLY A 72 -8.89 13.95 -5.07
N ASN A 73 -8.39 14.16 -6.29
CA ASN A 73 -7.98 13.06 -7.17
C ASN A 73 -6.63 12.52 -6.71
N GLY A 74 -6.51 11.19 -6.61
CA GLY A 74 -5.31 10.52 -6.14
C GLY A 74 -4.57 9.80 -7.26
N LEU A 75 -3.28 10.11 -7.43
CA LEU A 75 -2.36 9.43 -8.34
C LEU A 75 -1.34 8.62 -7.52
N PRO A 76 -1.31 7.27 -7.61
CA PRO A 76 -0.26 6.46 -7.02
C PRO A 76 1.10 6.81 -7.64
N ILE A 77 2.11 7.10 -6.81
CA ILE A 77 3.47 7.49 -7.27
C ILE A 77 4.56 6.53 -6.78
N GLY A 78 4.21 5.59 -5.91
CA GLY A 78 5.13 4.55 -5.49
C GLY A 78 4.62 3.65 -4.39
N ILE A 79 5.35 2.56 -4.17
CA ILE A 79 5.15 1.61 -3.09
C ILE A 79 6.49 1.30 -2.46
N TRP A 80 6.49 1.08 -1.15
CA TRP A 80 7.62 0.50 -0.45
C TRP A 80 7.18 -0.71 0.36
N ALA A 81 8.04 -1.73 0.35
CA ALA A 81 7.79 -3.01 0.98
C ALA A 81 9.00 -3.40 1.82
N LEU A 82 8.75 -3.85 3.05
CA LEU A 82 9.73 -4.47 3.93
C LEU A 82 9.80 -5.95 3.57
N VAL A 83 10.83 -6.34 2.83
CA VAL A 83 11.04 -7.73 2.38
C VAL A 83 12.21 -8.35 3.14
N SER A 84 12.14 -9.64 3.45
CA SER A 84 13.30 -10.38 3.94
C SER A 84 14.14 -10.87 2.76
N LYS A 85 15.41 -10.48 2.73
CA LYS A 85 16.41 -11.02 1.82
C LYS A 85 17.59 -11.51 2.64
N ASP A 86 17.96 -12.78 2.48
CA ASP A 86 19.08 -13.41 3.19
C ASP A 86 19.00 -13.23 4.72
N SER A 87 17.79 -13.42 5.28
CA SER A 87 17.48 -13.23 6.71
C SER A 87 17.63 -11.79 7.24
N GLN A 88 17.81 -10.81 6.36
CA GLN A 88 17.81 -9.39 6.71
C GLN A 88 16.61 -8.67 6.10
N GLN A 89 15.98 -7.80 6.88
CA GLN A 89 14.91 -6.93 6.39
C GLN A 89 15.49 -5.81 5.50
N GLN A 90 14.90 -5.61 4.33
CA GLN A 90 15.27 -4.57 3.37
C GLN A 90 14.03 -3.81 2.90
N ILE A 91 14.16 -2.50 2.70
CA ILE A 91 13.11 -1.67 2.10
C ILE A 91 13.31 -1.67 0.58
N ARG A 92 12.41 -2.34 -0.13
CA ARG A 92 12.26 -2.23 -1.59
C ARG A 92 11.38 -1.04 -1.93
N LYS A 93 11.78 -0.24 -2.91
CA LYS A 93 11.00 0.91 -3.41
C LYS A 93 10.65 0.72 -4.88
N TYR A 94 9.38 0.90 -5.18
CA TYR A 94 8.79 0.85 -6.51
C TYR A 94 8.30 2.25 -6.86
N ARG A 95 8.70 2.74 -8.02
CA ARG A 95 8.24 4.02 -8.59
C ARG A 95 7.41 3.74 -9.83
N PHE A 96 6.36 4.51 -10.00
CA PHE A 96 5.44 4.48 -11.15
C PHE A 96 5.53 5.81 -11.89
#